data_AF-A0A0F9HPH1-F1
#
_entry.id   AF-A0A0F9HPH1-F1
#
_cell.length_a   1.000
_cell.length_b   1.000
_cell.length_c   1.000
_cell.angle_alpha   90.00
_cell.angle_beta   90.00
_cell.angle_gamma   90.00
#
_symmetry.space_group_name_H-M   'P 1'
#
loop_
_entity.id
_entity.type
_entity.pdbx_description
1 polymer ?
#
loop_
_entity_poly.entity_id
_entity_poly.type
_entity_poly.pdbx_seq_one_letter_code
_entity_poly.pdbx_strand_id
1 'polypeptide(L)' 'MKTEYDLSKMSSRKNPYASKLKKPVTMRLSEDVIAYFKGMADESGVPYQSLINLYLRDCVAQHRKLSIDWPSQP' A
#
# COMPACT_ATOMS: atom_id res chain seq x y z
N MET A 1 -31.80 0.26 9.89
CA MET A 1 -31.93 -0.63 8.72
C MET A 1 -33.41 -0.73 8.39
N LYS A 2 -33.81 -0.54 7.12
CA LYS A 2 -35.21 -0.71 6.73
C LYS A 2 -35.61 -2.18 6.86
N THR A 3 -36.82 -2.44 7.34
CA THR A 3 -37.40 -3.77 7.59
C THR A 3 -37.53 -4.64 6.34
N GLU A 4 -37.40 -4.02 5.16
CA GLU A 4 -37.54 -4.63 3.83
C GLU A 4 -36.33 -5.46 3.40
N TYR A 5 -35.20 -5.37 4.11
CA TYR A 5 -34.00 -6.16 3.82
C TYR A 5 -33.81 -7.25 4.87
N ASP A 6 -34.56 -8.35 4.73
CA ASP A 6 -34.31 -9.59 5.46
C ASP A 6 -33.07 -10.30 4.87
N LEU A 7 -31.89 -9.87 5.31
CA LEU A 7 -30.58 -10.38 4.89
C LEU A 7 -30.40 -11.87 5.19
N SER A 8 -31.27 -12.49 6.00
CA SER A 8 -31.23 -13.92 6.32
C SER A 8 -31.62 -14.81 5.13
N LYS A 9 -32.37 -14.27 4.15
CA LYS A 9 -32.81 -15.00 2.94
C LYS A 9 -31.92 -14.75 1.72
N MET A 10 -30.92 -13.88 1.84
CA MET A 10 -30.04 -13.52 0.73
C MET A 10 -28.87 -14.50 0.66
N SER A 11 -28.70 -15.18 -0.49
CA SER A 11 -27.53 -16.05 -0.71
C SER A 11 -26.25 -15.22 -0.64
N SER A 12 -25.50 -15.36 0.46
CA SER A 12 -24.25 -14.64 0.69
C SER A 12 -23.21 -15.04 -0.35
N ARG A 13 -23.06 -14.23 -1.41
CA ARG A 13 -21.97 -14.36 -2.37
C ARG A 13 -20.81 -13.52 -1.88
N LYS A 14 -19.66 -14.16 -1.58
CA LYS A 14 -18.42 -13.44 -1.29
C LYS A 14 -18.11 -12.52 -2.48
N ASN A 15 -17.93 -11.24 -2.21
CA ASN A 15 -17.58 -10.27 -3.23
C ASN A 15 -16.27 -10.70 -3.93
N PRO A 16 -16.29 -11.01 -5.25
CA PRO A 16 -15.11 -11.51 -5.97
C PRO A 16 -13.99 -10.45 -6.08
N TYR A 17 -14.29 -9.18 -5.79
CA TYR A 17 -13.32 -8.08 -5.75
C TYR A 17 -12.72 -7.86 -4.36
N ALA A 18 -13.20 -8.55 -3.33
CA ALA A 18 -12.68 -8.41 -1.97
C ALA A 18 -11.18 -8.79 -1.88
N SER A 19 -10.72 -9.72 -2.73
CA SER A 19 -9.30 -10.11 -2.83
C SER A 19 -8.42 -9.02 -3.45
N LYS A 20 -9.01 -8.06 -4.18
CA LYS A 20 -8.32 -6.94 -4.84
C LYS A 20 -8.25 -5.69 -3.95
N LEU A 21 -8.89 -5.71 -2.79
CA LEU A 21 -8.80 -4.62 -1.81
C LEU A 21 -7.37 -4.55 -1.28
N LYS A 22 -6.87 -3.32 -1.12
CA LYS A 22 -5.58 -3.07 -0.48
C LYS A 22 -5.63 -3.64 0.94
N LYS A 23 -4.69 -4.52 1.27
CA LYS A 23 -4.52 -4.97 2.65
C LYS A 23 -3.84 -3.83 3.43
N PRO A 24 -4.43 -3.31 4.50
CA PRO A 24 -3.77 -2.29 5.32
C PRO A 24 -2.55 -2.91 5.98
N VAL A 25 -1.42 -2.22 5.91
CA VAL A 25 -0.16 -2.64 6.53
C VAL A 25 0.42 -1.46 7.30
N THR A 26 0.93 -1.74 8.51
CA THR A 26 1.71 -0.78 9.29
C THR A 26 3.18 -1.05 9.05
N MET A 27 3.90 -0.09 8.50
CA MET A 27 5.33 -0.20 8.19
C MET A 27 6.07 0.94 8.86
N ARG A 28 7.23 0.64 9.46
CA ARG A 28 8.13 1.66 9.98
C ARG A 28 8.96 2.23 8.83
N LEU A 29 9.00 3.54 8.72
CA LEU A 29 9.78 4.28 7.75
C LEU A 29 10.58 5.34 8.49
N SER A 30 11.80 5.58 8.03
CA SER A 30 12.64 6.67 8.54
C SER A 30 12.01 8.03 8.19
N GLU A 31 12.30 9.05 9.00
CA GLU A 31 11.69 10.38 8.87
C GLU A 31 12.07 11.06 7.54
N ASP A 32 13.31 10.90 7.10
CA ASP A 32 13.83 11.39 5.82
C ASP A 32 13.06 10.80 4.62
N VAL A 33 12.76 9.51 4.65
CA VAL A 33 11.96 8.84 3.62
C VAL A 33 10.55 9.44 3.59
N ILE A 34 9.92 9.65 4.74
CA ILE A 34 8.59 10.26 4.81
C ILE A 34 8.63 11.70 4.26
N ALA A 35 9.62 12.49 4.64
CA ALA A 35 9.79 13.86 4.15
C ALA A 35 9.97 13.91 2.63
N TYR A 36 10.80 13.03 2.07
CA TYR A 36 11.01 12.92 0.63
C TYR A 36 9.70 12.65 -0.14
N PHE A 37 8.91 11.67 0.30
CA PHE A 37 7.64 11.36 -0.36
C PHE A 37 6.55 12.42 -0.13
N LYS A 38 6.61 13.19 0.96
CA LYS A 38 5.72 14.34 1.16
C LYS A 38 6.01 15.47 0.18
N GLY A 39 7.28 15.82 -0.03
CA GLY A 39 7.66 16.82 -1.03
C GLY A 39 7.18 16.45 -2.44
N MET A 40 7.38 15.19 -2.85
CA MET A 40 6.85 14.71 -4.13
C MET A 40 5.32 14.71 -4.22
N ALA A 41 4.63 14.51 -3.09
CA ALA A 41 3.16 14.56 -3.04
C ALA A 41 2.64 15.98 -3.28
N ASP A 42 3.32 16.99 -2.73
CA ASP A 42 2.94 18.39 -2.89
C ASP A 42 3.06 18.84 -4.36
N GLU A 43 4.05 18.32 -5.09
CA GLU A 43 4.25 18.62 -6.51
C GLU A 43 3.30 17.85 -7.44
N SER A 44 3.06 16.57 -7.15
CA SER A 44 2.28 15.68 -8.03
C SER A 44 0.78 15.69 -7.76
N GLY A 45 0.34 16.23 -6.62
CA GLY A 45 -1.05 16.16 -6.16
C GLY A 45 -1.51 14.75 -5.75
N VAL A 46 -0.59 13.78 -5.68
CA VAL A 46 -0.87 12.40 -5.30
C VAL A 46 -0.46 12.18 -3.84
N PRO A 47 -1.29 11.55 -2.99
CA PRO A 47 -0.92 11.30 -1.60
C PRO A 47 0.40 10.52 -1.47
N TYR A 48 1.27 10.95 -0.54
CA TYR A 48 2.60 10.34 -0.33
C TYR A 48 2.54 8.82 -0.11
N GLN A 49 1.49 8.31 0.56
CA GLN A 49 1.26 6.88 0.77
C GLN A 49 1.03 6.12 -0.55
N SER A 50 0.32 6.74 -1.50
CA SER A 50 0.10 6.18 -2.83
C SER A 50 1.39 6.17 -3.65
N LEU A 51 2.21 7.22 -3.52
CA LEU A 51 3.52 7.29 -4.17
C LEU A 51 4.46 6.20 -3.64
N ILE A 52 4.57 6.03 -2.32
CA ILE A 52 5.37 4.95 -1.72
C ILE A 52 4.96 3.60 -2.29
N ASN A 53 3.66 3.30 -2.32
CA ASN A 53 3.17 2.05 -2.87
C ASN A 53 3.45 1.91 -4.38
N LEU A 54 3.38 3.00 -5.15
CA LEU A 54 3.68 2.98 -6.58
C LEU A 54 5.16 2.66 -6.85
N TYR A 55 6.06 3.28 -6.09
CA TYR A 55 7.50 3.00 -6.17
C TYR A 55 7.83 1.56 -5.77
N LEU A 56 7.19 1.04 -4.71
CA LEU A 56 7.35 -0.36 -4.33
C LEU A 56 6.87 -1.32 -5.43
N ARG A 57 5.78 -0.99 -6.12
CA ARG A 57 5.30 -1.78 -7.27
C ARG A 57 6.28 -1.76 -8.43
N ASP A 58 6.89 -0.62 -8.71
CA ASP A 58 7.91 -0.50 -9.73
C ASP A 58 9.16 -1.33 -9.39
N CYS A 59 9.60 -1.30 -8.13
CA CYS A 59 10.69 -2.16 -7.63
C CYS A 59 10.40 -3.66 -7.84
N VAL A 60 9.15 -4.10 -7.59
CA VAL A 60 8.72 -5.48 -7.84
C VAL A 60 8.71 -5.80 -9.33
N ALA A 61 8.13 -4.93 -10.16
CA ALA A 61 8.06 -5.13 -11.61
C ALA A 61 9.45 -5.25 -12.25
N GLN A 62 10.39 -4.42 -11.79
CA GLN A 62 11.77 -4.40 -12.27
C GLN A 62 12.67 -5.43 -11.57
N HIS A 63 12.14 -6.24 -10.66
CA HIS A 63 12.89 -7.25 -9.90
C HIS A 63 14.16 -6.69 -9.25
N ARG A 64 14.08 -5.45 -8.75
CA ARG A 64 15.23 -4.78 -8.11
C ARG A 64 15.65 -5.57 -6.88
N LYS A 65 16.94 -5.91 -6.80
CA LYS A 65 17.54 -6.53 -5.63
C LYS A 65 18.33 -5.46 -4.88
N LEU A 66 18.14 -5.38 -3.57
CA LEU A 66 18.97 -4.55 -2.71
C LEU A 66 20.35 -5.20 -2.60
N SER A 67 21.41 -4.49 -2.97
CA SER A 67 22.77 -4.85 -2.57
C SER A 67 22.93 -4.41 -1.13
N ILE A 68 22.92 -5.37 -0.20
CA ILE A 68 23.23 -5.10 1.21
C ILE A 68 24.70 -5.41 1.37
N ASP A 69 25.54 -4.43 1.03
CA ASP A 69 26.95 -4.47 1.39
C ASP A 69 27.04 -4.04 2.85
N TRP A 70 26.98 -5.02 3.75
CA TRP A 70 27.22 -4.78 5.16
C TRP A 70 28.68 -4.35 5.30
N PRO A 71 29.00 -3.15 5.83
CA PRO A 71 30.37 -2.86 6.17
C PRO A 71 30.77 -3.89 7.25
N SER A 72 31.62 -4.85 6.88
CA SER A 72 32.32 -5.69 7.84
C SER A 72 32.98 -4.74 8.84
N GLN A 73 32.50 -4.75 10.09
CA GLN A 73 33.04 -3.88 11.13
C GLN A 73 34.56 -4.03 11.21
N PRO A 74 35.29 -2.95 11.55
CA PRO A 74 36.71 -3.03 11.90
C PRO A 74 36.94 -3.88 13.16
#